data_AF-A0A2G5SS27-F1
#
_entry.id   AF-A0A2G5SS27-F1
#
_cell.length_a   1.000
_cell.length_b   1.000
_cell.length_c   1.000
_cell.angle_alpha   90.00
_cell.angle_beta   90.00
_cell.angle_gamma   90.00
#
_symmetry.space_group_name_H-M   'P 1'
#
loop_
_entity.id
_entity.type
_entity.pdbx_description
1 polymer ?
#
loop_
_entity_poly.entity_id
_entity_poly.type
_entity_poly.pdbx_seq_one_letter_code
_entity_poly.pdbx_strand_id
1 'polypeptide(L)'
;MRIVYLLAFFVVGCFAGNHEKNLIFDVVFLIDGSQAAMPVFDNFTSFIGNFMAPYNVGLSGARVGLIVVAPDLDDQAPPAAQLNTITSQANLIATLKLLKNDYADFDRTGQVLTYNLRVVSSFEYTSPTAGYRSNINNHLLAYITSTTS
;
A
#
# COMPACT_ATOMS: atom_id res chain seq x y z
N MET A 1 -6.39 -22.54 -0.85
CA MET A 1 -5.47 -21.40 -0.81
C MET A 1 -4.59 -21.44 -2.06
N ARG A 2 -4.95 -20.69 -3.10
CA ARG A 2 -4.12 -20.54 -4.29
C ARG A 2 -3.43 -19.19 -4.16
N ILE A 3 -2.18 -19.20 -3.74
CA ILE A 3 -1.33 -18.01 -3.74
C ILE A 3 -0.96 -17.76 -5.19
N VAL A 4 -1.61 -16.79 -5.82
CA VAL A 4 -1.18 -16.26 -7.11
C VAL A 4 -0.09 -15.24 -6.79
N TYR A 5 1.17 -15.66 -6.87
CA TYR A 5 2.28 -14.71 -6.87
C TYR A 5 2.22 -13.92 -8.18
N LEU A 6 1.83 -12.65 -8.11
CA LEU A 6 2.22 -11.72 -9.17
C LEU A 6 3.72 -11.43 -8.97
N LEU A 7 4.56 -12.32 -9.51
CA LEU A 7 5.98 -12.06 -9.72
C LEU A 7 6.08 -10.97 -10.80
N ALA A 8 6.03 -9.71 -10.38
CA ALA A 8 6.59 -8.63 -11.18
C ALA A 8 8.13 -8.80 -11.13
N PHE A 9 8.66 -9.62 -12.02
CA PHE A 9 10.08 -9.66 -12.33
C PHE A 9 10.49 -8.30 -12.94
N PHE A 10 10.96 -7.39 -12.10
CA PHE A 10 12.10 -6.54 -12.44
C PHE A 10 13.18 -7.04 -11.46
N VAL A 11 14.18 -7.83 -11.85
CA VAL A 11 15.26 -7.45 -12.76
C VAL A 11 16.01 -8.71 -13.23
N VAL A 12 16.40 -8.70 -14.50
CA VAL A 12 17.40 -9.60 -15.11
C VAL A 12 18.70 -9.54 -14.31
N GLY A 13 19.28 -10.70 -14.03
CA GLY A 13 20.32 -10.90 -13.05
C GLY A 13 21.62 -10.09 -13.21
N CYS A 14 22.41 -10.23 -12.15
CA CYS A 14 23.87 -10.12 -12.09
C CYS A 14 24.50 -8.71 -12.21
N PHE A 15 25.24 -8.36 -11.15
CA PHE A 15 26.25 -7.29 -11.07
C PHE A 15 25.79 -5.83 -11.13
N ALA A 16 25.07 -5.37 -10.10
CA ALA A 16 25.39 -4.08 -9.47
C ALA A 16 24.56 -3.90 -8.18
N GLY A 17 25.24 -3.83 -7.05
CA GLY A 17 24.60 -3.52 -5.78
C GLY A 17 23.91 -2.16 -5.84
N ASN A 18 22.66 -2.10 -5.35
CA ASN A 18 21.86 -0.90 -5.09
C ASN A 18 21.01 -0.31 -6.23
N HIS A 19 20.77 -1.00 -7.34
CA HIS A 19 19.84 -0.49 -8.37
C HIS A 19 18.44 -0.19 -7.82
N GLU A 20 17.91 -1.05 -6.95
CA GLU A 20 16.61 -0.90 -6.32
C GLU A 20 16.53 0.37 -5.44
N LYS A 21 17.63 0.75 -4.78
CA LYS A 21 17.69 1.97 -3.95
C LYS A 21 17.63 3.26 -4.77
N ASN A 22 17.95 3.19 -6.06
CA ASN A 22 17.91 4.33 -6.97
C ASN A 22 16.57 4.45 -7.71
N LEU A 23 15.65 3.49 -7.54
CA LEU A 23 14.34 3.55 -8.18
C LEU A 23 13.46 4.63 -7.53
N ILE A 24 12.80 5.39 -8.39
CA ILE A 24 11.87 6.45 -8.02
C ILE A 24 10.50 6.02 -8.55
N PHE A 25 9.59 5.71 -7.63
CA PHE A 25 8.21 5.33 -7.93
C PHE A 25 7.28 5.65 -6.77
N ASP A 26 6.00 5.81 -7.07
CA ASP A 26 4.94 5.93 -6.07
C ASP A 26 4.12 4.63 -6.07
N VAL A 27 3.86 4.09 -4.90
CA VAL A 27 2.96 2.94 -4.74
C VAL A 27 1.91 3.23 -3.69
N VAL A 28 0.66 2.88 -3.97
CA VAL A 28 -0.42 2.91 -2.99
C VAL A 28 -0.90 1.48 -2.77
N PHE A 29 -0.89 1.03 -1.51
CA PHE A 29 -1.47 -0.25 -1.12
C PHE A 29 -2.88 -0.03 -0.57
N LEU A 30 -3.86 -0.64 -1.25
CA LEU A 30 -5.22 -0.83 -0.75
C LEU A 30 -5.28 -2.19 -0.07
N ILE A 31 -5.53 -2.22 1.23
CA ILE A 31 -5.42 -3.41 2.06
C ILE A 31 -6.81 -3.77 2.56
N ASP A 32 -7.31 -4.94 2.20
CA ASP A 32 -8.57 -5.47 2.71
C ASP A 32 -8.56 -5.52 4.24
N GLY A 33 -9.44 -4.72 4.85
CA GLY A 33 -9.64 -4.63 6.29
C GLY A 33 -10.95 -5.26 6.76
N SER A 34 -11.61 -6.06 5.91
CA SER A 34 -12.89 -6.70 6.24
C SER A 34 -12.72 -7.94 7.12
N GLN A 35 -13.84 -8.47 7.64
CA GLN A 35 -13.88 -9.71 8.43
C GLN A 35 -13.09 -10.88 7.84
N ALA A 36 -13.15 -11.06 6.51
CA ALA A 36 -12.45 -12.17 5.84
C ALA A 36 -10.92 -12.03 5.92
N ALA A 37 -10.40 -10.81 6.07
CA ALA A 37 -8.98 -10.52 6.16
C ALA A 37 -8.40 -10.80 7.55
N MET A 38 -9.21 -10.80 8.61
CA MET A 38 -8.75 -10.94 10.00
C MET A 38 -7.69 -12.04 10.24
N PRO A 39 -7.87 -13.29 9.77
CA PRO A 39 -6.88 -14.36 10.02
C PRO A 39 -5.57 -14.18 9.24
N VAL A 40 -5.53 -13.32 8.23
CA VAL A 40 -4.39 -13.16 7.31
C VAL A 40 -3.85 -11.73 7.23
N PHE A 41 -4.42 -10.77 7.97
CA PHE A 41 -4.08 -9.36 7.86
C PHE A 41 -2.57 -9.09 8.15
N ASP A 42 -2.00 -9.82 9.11
CA ASP A 42 -0.56 -9.73 9.42
C ASP A 42 0.32 -10.20 8.25
N ASN A 43 -0.19 -11.08 7.39
CA ASN A 43 0.51 -11.50 6.18
C ASN A 43 0.51 -10.36 5.13
N PHE A 44 -0.55 -9.55 5.05
CA PHE A 44 -0.59 -8.40 4.14
C PHE A 44 0.43 -7.34 4.53
N THR A 45 0.47 -6.97 5.82
CA THR A 45 1.43 -5.97 6.31
C THR A 45 2.87 -6.49 6.23
N SER A 46 3.10 -7.77 6.52
CA SER A 46 4.41 -8.41 6.33
C SER A 46 4.84 -8.45 4.87
N PHE A 47 3.91 -8.75 3.95
CA PHE A 47 4.17 -8.72 2.52
C PHE A 47 4.60 -7.31 2.07
N ILE A 48 3.88 -6.26 2.47
CA ILE A 48 4.25 -4.87 2.12
C ILE A 48 5.63 -4.51 2.68
N GLY A 49 5.89 -4.83 3.95
CA GLY A 49 7.19 -4.56 4.57
C GLY A 49 8.35 -5.24 3.83
N ASN A 50 8.18 -6.52 3.47
CA ASN A 50 9.18 -7.29 2.75
C ASN A 50 9.33 -6.84 1.28
N PHE A 51 8.22 -6.57 0.61
CA PHE A 51 8.20 -6.06 -0.76
C PHE A 51 8.94 -4.72 -0.86
N MET A 52 8.76 -3.86 0.14
CA MET A 52 9.39 -2.54 0.15
C MET A 52 10.84 -2.53 0.67
N ALA A 53 11.28 -3.57 1.38
CA ALA A 53 12.59 -3.62 2.04
C ALA A 53 13.83 -3.34 1.16
N PRO A 54 13.87 -3.72 -0.13
CA PRO A 54 15.03 -3.45 -0.99
C PRO A 54 15.13 -1.98 -1.44
N TYR A 55 14.03 -1.22 -1.39
CA TYR A 55 13.96 0.13 -1.94
C TYR A 55 14.33 1.21 -0.93
N ASN A 56 14.72 2.37 -1.44
CA ASN A 56 14.90 3.57 -0.61
C ASN A 56 13.53 4.21 -0.33
N VAL A 57 12.82 3.73 0.69
CA VAL A 57 11.52 4.29 1.09
C VAL A 57 11.69 5.68 1.70
N GLY A 58 11.00 6.66 1.12
CA GLY A 58 11.01 8.05 1.56
C GLY A 58 10.77 9.03 0.42
N LEU A 59 10.74 10.33 0.74
CA LEU A 59 10.29 11.37 -0.19
C LEU A 59 11.16 11.52 -1.45
N SER A 60 12.43 11.12 -1.40
CA SER A 60 13.37 11.17 -2.53
C SER A 60 13.45 9.87 -3.35
N GLY A 61 12.87 8.77 -2.85
CA GLY A 61 12.93 7.45 -3.48
C GLY A 61 11.53 6.89 -3.75
N ALA A 62 11.24 5.74 -3.15
CA ALA A 62 9.94 5.08 -3.20
C ALA A 62 8.97 5.72 -2.19
N ARG A 63 7.86 6.29 -2.68
CA ARG A 63 6.79 6.83 -1.82
C ARG A 63 5.69 5.79 -1.67
N VAL A 64 5.16 5.68 -0.45
CA VAL A 64 4.17 4.66 -0.10
C VAL A 64 2.93 5.32 0.47
N GLY A 65 1.79 5.13 -0.19
CA GLY A 65 0.46 5.38 0.34
C GLY A 65 -0.14 4.10 0.91
N LEU A 66 -0.93 4.22 1.97
CA LEU A 66 -1.58 3.09 2.64
C LEU A 66 -3.03 3.44 2.92
N ILE A 67 -3.94 2.57 2.51
CA ILE A 67 -5.36 2.66 2.80
C ILE A 67 -5.86 1.28 3.20
N VAL A 68 -6.53 1.21 4.35
CA VAL A 68 -7.29 0.01 4.72
C VAL A 68 -8.69 0.16 4.15
N VAL A 69 -9.11 -0.79 3.34
CA VAL A 69 -10.44 -0.85 2.71
C VAL A 69 -11.39 -1.44 3.74
N ALA A 70 -12.27 -0.60 4.26
CA ALA A 70 -13.27 -0.99 5.24
C ALA A 70 -14.40 -1.84 4.60
N PRO A 71 -15.15 -2.58 5.42
CA PRO A 71 -16.27 -3.37 4.93
C PRO A 71 -17.44 -2.55 4.36
N ASP A 72 -17.71 -1.37 4.94
CA ASP A 72 -18.70 -0.42 4.46
C ASP A 72 -18.20 1.04 4.59
N LEU A 73 -19.04 2.01 4.19
CA LEU A 73 -18.67 3.43 4.17
C LEU A 73 -18.69 4.09 5.56
N ASP A 74 -19.43 3.52 6.51
CA ASP A 74 -19.55 4.11 7.85
C ASP A 74 -18.26 3.86 8.65
N ASP A 75 -17.58 2.75 8.38
CA ASP A 75 -16.30 2.40 9.02
C ASP A 75 -15.07 2.82 8.19
N GLN A 76 -15.25 3.45 7.02
CA GLN A 76 -14.12 3.82 6.14
C GLN A 76 -13.32 5.00 6.69
N ALA A 77 -12.19 4.69 7.32
CA ALA A 77 -11.21 5.67 7.75
C ALA A 77 -10.54 6.39 6.55
N PRO A 78 -10.00 7.61 6.74
CA PRO A 78 -9.11 8.24 5.80
C PRO A 78 -7.85 7.39 5.51
N PRO A 79 -7.09 7.68 4.44
CA PRO A 79 -5.80 7.04 4.19
C PRO A 79 -4.89 7.07 5.42
N ALA A 80 -4.40 5.90 5.84
CA ALA A 80 -3.42 5.77 6.93
C ALA A 80 -2.08 6.44 6.58
N ALA A 81 -1.77 6.53 5.29
CA ALA A 81 -0.68 7.31 4.77
C ALA A 81 -0.99 7.84 3.36
N GLN A 82 -0.74 9.13 3.14
CA GLN A 82 -0.59 9.71 1.80
C GLN A 82 0.87 9.54 1.32
N LEU A 83 1.14 9.87 0.05
CA LEU A 83 2.45 9.64 -0.57
C LEU A 83 3.59 10.47 0.05
N ASN A 84 3.27 11.52 0.82
CA ASN A 84 4.25 12.30 1.58
C ASN A 84 4.28 11.97 3.09
N THR A 85 3.47 11.03 3.57
CA THR A 85 3.41 10.69 5.00
C THR A 85 4.57 9.80 5.41
N ILE A 86 4.88 8.76 4.62
CA ILE A 86 5.96 7.82 4.93
C ILE A 86 7.31 8.39 4.51
N THR A 87 8.16 8.70 5.48
CA THR A 87 9.44 9.40 5.26
C THR A 87 10.67 8.49 5.31
N SER A 88 10.51 7.25 5.80
CA SER A 88 11.61 6.28 5.92
C SER A 88 11.07 4.84 5.99
N GLN A 89 11.97 3.85 5.81
CA GLN A 89 11.65 2.44 6.04
C GLN A 89 11.16 2.18 7.47
N ALA A 90 11.79 2.79 8.48
CA ALA A 90 11.38 2.62 9.87
C ALA A 90 9.97 3.17 10.12
N ASN A 91 9.64 4.31 9.51
CA ASN A 91 8.30 4.89 9.57
C ASN A 91 7.27 4.01 8.86
N LEU A 92 7.58 3.42 7.70
CA LEU A 92 6.71 2.45 7.03
C LEU A 92 6.38 1.27 7.95
N ILE A 93 7.40 0.64 8.54
CA ILE A 93 7.21 -0.51 9.44
C ILE A 93 6.41 -0.13 10.69
N ALA A 94 6.61 1.07 11.24
CA ALA A 94 5.83 1.56 12.37
C ALA A 94 4.35 1.75 12.00
N THR A 95 4.05 2.38 10.86
CA THR A 95 2.67 2.58 10.40
C THR A 95 1.97 1.25 10.10
N LEU A 96 2.66 0.30 9.45
CA LEU A 96 2.10 -1.02 9.14
C LEU A 96 1.65 -1.80 10.40
N LYS A 97 2.34 -1.62 11.53
CA LYS A 97 1.99 -2.27 12.81
C LYS A 97 0.70 -1.73 13.44
N LEU A 98 0.30 -0.50 13.09
CA LEU A 98 -0.89 0.16 13.63
C LEU A 98 -2.15 -0.22 12.85
N LEU A 99 -2.02 -0.54 11.56
CA LEU A 99 -3.17 -0.72 10.66
C LEU A 99 -4.21 -1.72 11.15
N LYS A 100 -3.76 -2.82 11.76
CA LYS A 100 -4.65 -3.89 12.22
C LYS A 100 -5.62 -3.44 13.31
N ASN A 101 -5.16 -2.58 14.23
CA ASN A 101 -5.95 -2.17 15.39
C ASN A 101 -6.63 -0.81 15.18
N ASP A 102 -6.01 0.06 14.37
CA ASP A 102 -6.44 1.46 14.28
C ASP A 102 -7.27 1.74 13.01
N TYR A 103 -7.24 0.85 12.01
CA TYR A 103 -7.84 1.09 10.69
C TYR A 103 -8.69 -0.06 10.13
N ALA A 104 -8.50 -1.29 10.59
CA ALA A 104 -9.27 -2.44 10.11
C ALA A 104 -10.52 -2.67 10.97
N ASP A 105 -11.63 -3.01 10.32
CA ASP A 105 -12.86 -3.46 10.97
C ASP A 105 -13.15 -4.90 10.55
N PHE A 106 -12.81 -5.82 11.45
CA PHE A 106 -12.96 -7.26 11.24
C PHE A 106 -14.34 -7.79 11.65
N ASP A 107 -15.28 -6.94 12.06
CA ASP A 107 -16.59 -7.38 12.53
C ASP A 107 -17.59 -7.55 11.38
N ARG A 108 -17.35 -6.92 10.23
CA ARG A 108 -18.28 -6.91 9.09
C ARG A 108 -17.67 -7.45 7.79
N THR A 109 -18.54 -8.02 6.96
CA THR A 109 -18.22 -8.44 5.59
C THR A 109 -18.47 -7.31 4.60
N GLY A 110 -17.80 -7.36 3.45
CA GLY A 110 -17.93 -6.36 2.40
C GLY A 110 -16.59 -5.66 2.21
N GLN A 111 -16.48 -4.85 1.15
CA GLN A 111 -15.32 -4.01 0.87
C GLN A 111 -15.74 -2.82 0.02
N VAL A 112 -15.48 -1.60 0.49
CA VAL A 112 -15.75 -0.37 -0.29
C VAL A 112 -14.59 -0.04 -1.25
N LEU A 113 -14.16 -1.03 -2.03
CA LEU A 113 -13.02 -0.89 -2.95
C LEU A 113 -13.25 0.22 -3.98
N THR A 114 -14.44 0.28 -4.59
CA THR A 114 -14.77 1.33 -5.59
C THR A 114 -14.66 2.74 -5.01
N TYR A 115 -15.02 2.94 -3.73
CA TYR A 115 -14.83 4.23 -3.06
C TYR A 115 -13.35 4.56 -2.94
N ASN A 116 -12.53 3.62 -2.46
CA ASN A 116 -11.09 3.86 -2.29
C ASN A 116 -10.36 4.04 -3.62
N LEU A 117 -10.79 3.37 -4.68
CA LEU A 117 -10.29 3.62 -6.04
C LEU A 117 -10.56 5.07 -6.48
N ARG A 118 -11.74 5.62 -6.15
CA ARG A 118 -12.06 7.03 -6.41
C ARG A 118 -11.23 7.98 -5.55
N VAL A 119 -10.97 7.62 -4.29
CA VAL A 119 -10.10 8.41 -3.39
C VAL A 119 -8.70 8.53 -3.98
N VAL A 120 -8.06 7.42 -4.33
CA VAL A 120 -6.66 7.43 -4.83
C VAL A 120 -6.52 8.04 -6.23
N SER A 121 -7.61 8.08 -7.01
CA SER A 121 -7.66 8.75 -8.30
C SER A 121 -8.20 10.19 -8.23
N SER A 122 -8.52 10.70 -7.04
CA SER A 122 -9.10 12.03 -6.87
C SER A 122 -8.06 13.12 -7.08
N PHE A 123 -8.51 14.32 -7.47
CA PHE A 123 -7.64 15.50 -7.60
C PHE A 123 -6.89 15.81 -6.30
N GLU A 124 -7.52 15.61 -5.15
CA GLU A 124 -6.91 15.84 -3.83
C GLU A 124 -5.76 14.86 -3.58
N TYR A 125 -5.97 13.57 -3.84
CA TYR A 125 -4.94 12.54 -3.61
C TYR A 125 -3.81 12.60 -4.65
N THR A 126 -4.12 12.96 -5.90
CA THR A 126 -3.13 13.16 -6.96
C THR A 126 -2.56 14.59 -6.98
N SER A 127 -2.70 15.34 -5.89
CA SER A 127 -2.13 16.68 -5.76
C SER A 127 -0.67 16.64 -5.26
N PRO A 128 0.17 17.64 -5.60
CA PRO A 128 1.49 17.79 -5.00
C PRO A 128 1.44 17.90 -3.47
N THR A 129 0.36 18.44 -2.91
CA THR A 129 0.14 18.58 -1.46
C THR A 129 -0.09 17.24 -0.75
N ALA A 130 -0.59 16.22 -1.45
CA ALA A 130 -0.68 14.83 -0.97
C ALA A 130 0.59 14.01 -1.27
N GLY A 131 1.62 14.64 -1.86
CA GLY A 131 2.88 13.98 -2.21
C GLY A 131 2.88 13.29 -3.57
N TYR A 132 1.87 13.49 -4.42
CA TYR A 132 1.88 12.95 -5.77
C TYR A 132 2.96 13.61 -6.63
N ARG A 133 3.70 12.80 -7.40
CA ARG A 133 4.75 13.27 -8.33
C ARG A 133 4.27 13.18 -9.77
N SER A 134 3.80 14.28 -10.34
CA SER A 134 3.41 14.32 -11.76
C SER A 134 4.58 14.25 -12.74
N ASN A 135 5.83 14.37 -12.25
CA ASN A 135 7.04 14.36 -13.07
C ASN A 135 7.68 12.96 -13.20
N ILE A 136 7.03 11.90 -12.71
CA ILE A 136 7.43 10.51 -12.93
C ILE A 136 6.29 9.75 -13.61
N ASN A 137 6.61 8.62 -14.22
CA ASN A 137 5.60 7.75 -14.86
C ASN A 137 5.30 6.49 -14.03
N ASN A 138 6.13 6.19 -13.03
CA ASN A 138 6.07 4.95 -12.28
C ASN A 138 5.13 5.12 -11.07
N HIS A 139 3.84 4.98 -11.33
CA HIS A 139 2.81 4.93 -10.29
C HIS A 139 2.16 3.54 -10.28
N LEU A 140 2.08 2.92 -9.10
CA LEU A 140 1.50 1.61 -8.89
C LEU A 140 0.36 1.69 -7.88
N LEU A 141 -0.75 1.03 -8.20
CA LEU A 141 -1.82 0.75 -7.24
C LEU A 141 -1.86 -0.77 -7.03
N ALA A 142 -1.69 -1.20 -5.78
CA ALA A 142 -1.70 -2.60 -5.41
C ALA A 142 -2.85 -2.85 -4.43
N TYR A 143 -3.79 -3.71 -4.81
CA TYR A 143 -4.87 -4.13 -3.93
C TYR A 143 -4.58 -5.55 -3.42
N ILE A 144 -4.61 -5.71 -2.10
CA ILE A 144 -4.32 -6.96 -1.40
C ILE A 144 -5.57 -7.38 -0.64
N THR A 145 -6.09 -8.57 -0.94
CA THR A 145 -7.32 -9.07 -0.32
C THR A 145 -7.27 -10.55 -0.02
N SER A 146 -8.03 -10.92 1.01
CA SER A 146 -8.29 -12.32 1.38
C SER A 146 -9.40 -12.94 0.53
N THR A 147 -10.26 -12.10 -0.04
CA THR A 147 -11.38 -12.54 -0.86
C THR A 147 -10.90 -12.86 -2.26
N THR A 148 -11.00 -14.12 -2.63
CA THR A 148 -10.91 -14.56 -4.02
C THR A 148 -12.33 -14.51 -4.57
N SER A 149 -12.60 -13.61 -5.51
CA SER A 149 -13.83 -13.65 -6.31
C SER A 149 -14.02 -15.04 -6.92
#